data_AF-A0A1R0KZJ7-F1
#
_entry.id   AF-A0A1R0KZJ7-F1
#
_cell.length_a   1.000
_cell.length_b   1.000
_cell.length_c   1.000
_cell.angle_alpha   90.00
_cell.angle_beta   90.00
_cell.angle_gamma   90.00
#
_symmetry.space_group_name_H-M   'P 1'
#
loop_
_entity.id
_entity.type
_entity.pdbx_description
1 polymer ?
#
loop_
_entity_poly.entity_id
_entity_poly.type
_entity_poly.pdbx_seq_one_letter_code
_entity_poly.pdbx_strand_id
1 'polypeptide(L)'
;MATPTKPSVIYGRPVTTEGVPNVYAGAKVVPWTAPDPGIDNLGINSIDTFAVPGVGEYTVPFDGWVRVVRSEPTSREWSKAEVYTNLIEMKMVGECEELGRITVTLNPDCLSTGQIRTPFDPYAGEGPSAKACRMAVGAIFDMPKLGMKLVNKEPIILTIDDVRQIPPAGAPGKGQIYRMLPLHDSRYLDQQPVAYVTSLRFNMGGYLSPEELAAK
;
A
#
# COMPACT_ATOMS: atom_id res chain seq x y z
N MET A 1 -22.68 -6.94 -7.96
CA MET A 1 -21.93 -5.80 -7.41
C MET A 1 -22.29 -5.69 -5.94
N ALA A 2 -21.33 -5.85 -5.02
CA ALA A 2 -21.59 -5.67 -3.60
C ALA A 2 -21.86 -4.18 -3.33
N THR A 3 -22.88 -3.87 -2.53
CA THR A 3 -23.17 -2.50 -2.08
C THR A 3 -21.92 -1.94 -1.39
N PRO A 4 -21.45 -0.72 -1.72
CA PRO A 4 -20.30 -0.13 -1.03
C PRO A 4 -20.61 -0.01 0.46
N THR A 5 -19.99 -0.85 1.28
CA THR A 5 -20.06 -0.73 2.73
C THR A 5 -19.14 0.41 3.14
N LYS A 6 -19.67 1.34 3.93
CA LYS A 6 -18.84 2.38 4.55
C LYS A 6 -17.81 1.69 5.45
N PRO A 7 -16.50 2.00 5.35
CA PRO A 7 -15.49 1.38 6.20
C PRO A 7 -15.81 1.59 7.68
N SER A 8 -15.72 0.53 8.47
CA SER A 8 -15.94 0.56 9.92
C SER A 8 -14.67 0.96 10.68
N VAL A 9 -13.50 0.71 10.08
CA VAL A 9 -12.18 1.10 10.59
C VAL A 9 -11.58 2.17 9.70
N ILE A 10 -11.10 3.26 10.30
CA ILE A 10 -10.53 4.41 9.57
C ILE A 10 -9.11 4.65 10.09
N TYR A 11 -8.09 4.40 9.26
CA TYR A 11 -6.69 4.58 9.66
C TYR A 11 -6.16 6.02 9.50
N GLY A 12 -6.95 6.94 8.95
CA GLY A 12 -6.57 8.34 8.77
C GLY A 12 -7.55 9.13 7.91
N ARG A 13 -7.05 10.15 7.19
CA ARG A 13 -7.89 11.14 6.50
C ARG A 13 -8.54 10.56 5.22
N PRO A 14 -9.88 10.60 5.08
CA PRO A 14 -10.55 10.28 3.82
C PRO A 14 -10.21 11.27 2.70
N VAL A 15 -10.11 10.77 1.48
CA VAL A 15 -9.87 11.55 0.25
C VAL A 15 -10.98 11.24 -0.75
N THR A 16 -11.59 12.27 -1.32
CA THR A 16 -12.68 12.13 -2.31
C THR A 16 -12.16 11.48 -3.59
N THR A 17 -12.93 10.52 -4.12
CA THR A 17 -12.67 9.87 -5.42
C THR A 17 -13.61 10.34 -6.53
N GLU A 18 -14.78 10.87 -6.17
CA GLU A 18 -15.78 11.36 -7.12
C GLU A 18 -15.20 12.53 -7.94
N GLY A 19 -15.31 12.43 -9.27
CA GLY A 19 -14.79 13.43 -10.20
C GLY A 19 -13.26 13.46 -10.34
N VAL A 20 -12.51 12.64 -9.59
CA VAL A 20 -11.04 12.59 -9.67
C VAL A 20 -10.62 11.68 -10.84
N PRO A 21 -9.83 12.19 -11.81
CA PRO A 21 -9.47 11.42 -12.99
C PRO A 21 -8.47 10.30 -12.66
N ASN A 22 -8.56 9.20 -13.40
CA ASN A 22 -7.51 8.17 -13.37
C ASN A 22 -6.28 8.62 -14.16
N VAL A 23 -5.10 8.29 -13.66
CA VAL A 23 -3.80 8.55 -14.28
C VAL A 23 -3.14 7.21 -14.62
N TYR A 24 -2.71 7.09 -15.87
CA TYR A 24 -2.21 5.85 -16.48
C TYR A 24 -0.86 6.07 -17.19
N ALA A 25 -0.32 5.00 -17.77
CA ALA A 25 0.89 5.03 -18.58
C ALA A 25 0.83 6.13 -19.66
N GLY A 26 1.98 6.80 -19.86
CA GLY A 26 2.09 7.99 -20.73
C GLY A 26 1.99 9.32 -19.98
N ALA A 27 1.42 9.35 -18.77
CA ALA A 27 1.48 10.52 -17.89
C ALA A 27 2.94 10.78 -17.44
N LYS A 28 3.36 12.05 -17.49
CA LYS A 28 4.72 12.44 -17.07
C LYS A 28 4.77 12.59 -15.55
N VAL A 29 5.78 11.98 -14.93
CA VAL A 29 6.15 12.25 -13.53
C VAL A 29 7.27 13.28 -13.52
N VAL A 30 6.96 14.49 -13.08
CA VAL A 30 7.94 15.60 -13.04
C VAL A 30 8.41 15.77 -11.60
N PRO A 31 9.72 15.61 -11.32
CA PRO A 31 10.27 15.85 -10.00
C PRO A 31 9.96 17.26 -9.47
N TRP A 32 9.89 17.39 -8.15
CA TRP A 32 9.70 18.66 -7.44
C TRP A 32 8.45 19.44 -7.83
N THR A 33 7.44 18.75 -8.37
CA THR A 33 6.17 19.35 -8.80
C THR A 33 5.03 18.74 -7.99
N ALA A 34 4.15 19.59 -7.45
CA ALA A 34 2.93 19.15 -6.79
C ALA A 34 1.83 18.89 -7.85
N PRO A 35 1.44 17.63 -8.10
CA PRO A 35 0.47 17.30 -9.14
C PRO A 35 -0.96 17.70 -8.73
N ASP A 36 -1.83 17.85 -9.73
CA ASP A 36 -3.29 17.91 -9.54
C ASP A 36 -3.83 16.61 -8.89
N PRO A 37 -5.03 16.63 -8.28
CA PRO A 37 -5.72 15.44 -7.82
C PRO A 37 -5.80 14.37 -8.92
N GLY A 38 -5.56 13.13 -8.55
CA GLY A 38 -5.59 12.02 -9.49
C GLY A 38 -5.66 10.68 -8.77
N ILE A 39 -6.19 9.66 -9.47
CA ILE A 39 -6.11 8.26 -9.06
C ILE A 39 -4.96 7.63 -9.83
N ASP A 40 -3.83 7.42 -9.15
CA ASP A 40 -2.65 6.83 -9.74
C ASP A 40 -2.83 5.31 -9.85
N ASN A 41 -2.67 4.75 -11.05
CA ASN A 41 -2.72 3.31 -11.31
C ASN A 41 -1.28 2.81 -11.50
N LEU A 42 -0.69 2.23 -10.45
CA LEU A 42 0.75 1.97 -10.37
C LEU A 42 1.04 0.47 -10.22
N GLY A 43 2.12 0.01 -10.84
CA GLY A 43 2.70 -1.29 -10.54
C GLY A 43 3.36 -1.30 -9.16
N ILE A 44 3.45 -2.48 -8.55
CA ILE A 44 4.17 -2.69 -7.29
C ILE A 44 4.69 -4.12 -7.22
N ASN A 45 5.88 -4.31 -6.67
CA ASN A 45 6.36 -5.62 -6.22
C ASN A 45 6.79 -5.56 -4.77
N SER A 46 6.72 -6.68 -4.06
CA SER A 46 7.17 -6.79 -2.67
C SER A 46 7.80 -8.14 -2.38
N ILE A 47 8.52 -8.20 -1.27
CA ILE A 47 9.04 -9.43 -0.69
C ILE A 47 8.63 -9.40 0.78
N ASP A 48 7.77 -10.36 1.15
CA ASP A 48 7.11 -10.42 2.43
C ASP A 48 7.51 -11.72 3.12
N THR A 49 7.71 -11.69 4.43
CA THR A 49 7.99 -12.89 5.23
C THR A 49 6.86 -13.17 6.20
N PHE A 50 6.37 -14.41 6.17
CA PHE A 50 5.27 -14.90 7.01
C PHE A 50 5.79 -15.95 7.98
N ALA A 51 5.55 -15.76 9.27
CA ALA A 51 5.76 -16.78 10.30
C ALA A 51 4.42 -17.44 10.65
N VAL A 52 4.33 -18.75 10.48
CA VAL A 52 3.16 -19.57 10.84
C VAL A 52 3.53 -20.45 12.03
N PRO A 53 2.98 -20.20 13.23
CA PRO A 53 3.33 -20.94 14.43
C PRO A 53 3.17 -22.45 14.27
N GLY A 54 4.22 -23.20 14.61
CA GLY A 54 4.24 -24.66 14.51
C GLY A 54 4.45 -25.22 13.10
N VAL A 55 4.61 -24.37 12.08
CA VAL A 55 4.83 -24.79 10.68
C VAL A 55 6.19 -24.31 10.16
N GLY A 56 6.44 -22.99 10.18
CA GLY A 56 7.69 -22.43 9.66
C GLY A 56 7.61 -20.93 9.36
N GLU A 57 8.69 -20.41 8.76
CA GLU A 57 8.78 -19.03 8.28
C GLU A 57 9.10 -19.04 6.77
N TYR A 58 8.34 -18.25 6.00
CA TYR A 58 8.33 -18.31 4.53
C TYR A 58 8.44 -16.92 3.93
N THR A 59 9.41 -16.73 3.04
CA THR A 59 9.59 -15.48 2.30
C THR A 59 9.04 -15.62 0.89
N VAL A 60 8.08 -14.77 0.54
CA VAL A 60 7.31 -14.86 -0.71
C VAL A 60 7.46 -13.56 -1.50
N PRO A 61 7.91 -13.62 -2.77
CA PRO A 61 7.86 -12.46 -3.66
C PRO A 61 6.44 -12.27 -4.20
N PHE A 62 6.00 -11.01 -4.26
CA PHE A 62 4.72 -10.60 -4.82
C PHE A 62 4.91 -9.61 -5.96
N ASP A 63 4.02 -9.67 -6.94
CA ASP A 63 3.88 -8.68 -8.01
C ASP A 63 2.41 -8.32 -8.19
N GLY A 64 2.14 -7.08 -8.58
CA GLY A 64 0.78 -6.61 -8.76
C GLY A 64 0.67 -5.11 -9.01
N TRP A 65 -0.41 -4.55 -8.51
CA TRP A 65 -0.75 -3.15 -8.71
C TRP A 65 -1.51 -2.55 -7.52
N VAL A 66 -1.49 -1.23 -7.46
CA VAL A 66 -2.24 -0.40 -6.51
C VAL A 66 -2.92 0.75 -7.25
N ARG A 67 -4.08 1.16 -6.73
CA ARG A 67 -4.78 2.37 -7.12
C ARG A 67 -4.84 3.31 -5.95
N VAL A 68 -4.19 4.47 -6.09
CA VAL A 68 -4.04 5.44 -5.01
C VAL A 68 -4.66 6.76 -5.42
N VAL A 69 -5.70 7.19 -4.73
CA VAL A 69 -6.26 8.53 -4.93
C VAL A 69 -5.43 9.54 -4.12
N ARG A 70 -5.13 10.69 -4.74
CA ARG A 70 -4.46 11.83 -4.13
C ARG A 70 -5.41 13.01 -4.00
N SER A 71 -5.32 13.72 -2.89
CA SER A 71 -6.02 15.00 -2.69
C SER A 71 -5.42 16.11 -3.55
N GLU A 72 -6.13 17.23 -3.64
CA GLU A 72 -5.51 18.51 -4.01
C GLU A 72 -4.33 18.79 -3.07
N PRO A 73 -3.16 19.20 -3.58
CA PRO A 73 -2.04 19.56 -2.73
C PRO A 73 -2.38 20.83 -1.93
N THR A 74 -1.92 20.89 -0.68
CA THR A 74 -2.13 22.09 0.16
C THR A 74 -1.46 23.36 -0.38
N SER A 75 -0.46 23.20 -1.26
CA SER A 75 0.23 24.28 -1.97
C SER A 75 0.80 23.76 -3.28
N ARG A 76 0.94 24.64 -4.28
CA ARG A 76 1.66 24.33 -5.53
C ARG A 76 3.17 24.48 -5.41
N GLU A 77 3.64 25.17 -4.38
CA GLU A 77 5.05 25.25 -4.04
C GLU A 77 5.48 23.95 -3.34
N TRP A 78 6.41 23.19 -3.96
CA TRP A 78 6.83 21.87 -3.46
C TRP A 78 7.21 21.85 -1.98
N SER A 79 7.96 22.85 -1.51
CA SER A 79 8.40 22.97 -0.11
C SER A 79 7.25 22.97 0.90
N LYS A 80 6.08 23.51 0.51
CA LYS A 80 4.88 23.66 1.34
C LYS A 80 3.78 22.65 1.00
N ALA A 81 3.92 21.92 -0.11
CA ALA A 81 2.93 20.98 -0.59
C ALA A 81 2.82 19.76 0.34
N GLU A 82 1.61 19.46 0.78
CA GLU A 82 1.24 18.19 1.41
C GLU A 82 0.13 17.56 0.58
N VAL A 83 0.19 16.24 0.40
CA VAL A 83 -0.80 15.47 -0.36
C VAL A 83 -1.30 14.34 0.53
N TYR A 84 -2.60 14.26 0.74
CA TYR A 84 -3.23 13.14 1.43
C TYR A 84 -3.64 12.08 0.42
N THR A 85 -3.56 10.82 0.81
CA THR A 85 -3.79 9.69 -0.10
C THR A 85 -4.69 8.64 0.51
N ASN A 86 -5.52 7.98 -0.30
CA ASN A 86 -6.15 6.73 0.09
C ASN A 86 -5.75 5.63 -0.90
N LEU A 87 -5.38 4.47 -0.38
CA LEU A 87 -5.23 3.27 -1.21
C LEU A 87 -6.64 2.69 -1.39
N ILE A 88 -7.18 2.80 -2.59
CA ILE A 88 -8.61 2.51 -2.87
C ILE A 88 -8.82 1.14 -3.50
N GLU A 89 -7.77 0.57 -4.10
CA GLU A 89 -7.80 -0.77 -4.64
C GLU A 89 -6.38 -1.32 -4.76
N MET A 90 -6.21 -2.62 -4.59
CA MET A 90 -4.95 -3.29 -4.84
C MET A 90 -5.18 -4.76 -5.15
N LYS A 91 -4.24 -5.34 -5.90
CA LYS A 91 -4.13 -6.78 -6.08
C LYS A 91 -2.67 -7.13 -6.27
N MET A 92 -2.13 -7.95 -5.38
CA MET A 92 -0.79 -8.52 -5.49
C MET A 92 -0.86 -10.03 -5.36
N VAL A 93 -0.04 -10.74 -6.13
CA VAL A 93 -0.02 -12.20 -6.14
C VAL A 93 1.41 -12.68 -5.94
N GLY A 94 1.57 -13.64 -5.04
CA GLY A 94 2.81 -14.35 -4.78
C GLY A 94 2.51 -15.83 -4.58
N GLU A 95 3.54 -16.67 -4.65
CA GLU A 95 3.40 -18.11 -4.47
C GLU A 95 4.68 -18.68 -3.83
N CYS A 96 4.50 -19.61 -2.89
CA CYS A 96 5.57 -20.49 -2.44
C CYS A 96 5.05 -21.92 -2.28
N GLU A 97 5.96 -22.89 -2.20
CA GLU A 97 5.59 -24.30 -2.15
C GLU A 97 4.71 -24.62 -0.94
N GLU A 98 5.01 -24.05 0.23
CA GLU A 98 4.38 -24.43 1.49
C GLU A 98 3.01 -23.77 1.67
N LEU A 99 2.92 -22.46 1.38
CA LEU A 99 1.69 -21.67 1.55
C LEU A 99 0.80 -21.68 0.29
N GLY A 100 1.35 -22.09 -0.86
CA GLY A 100 0.69 -22.01 -2.16
C GLY A 100 0.57 -20.57 -2.65
N ARG A 101 -0.37 -20.34 -3.58
CA ARG A 101 -0.70 -19.00 -4.05
C ARG A 101 -1.30 -18.14 -2.94
N ILE A 102 -0.77 -16.94 -2.75
CA ILE A 102 -1.26 -15.91 -1.86
C ILE A 102 -1.73 -14.73 -2.70
N THR A 103 -2.97 -14.27 -2.50
CA THR A 103 -3.48 -13.06 -3.15
C THR A 103 -3.77 -12.00 -2.09
N VAL A 104 -3.14 -10.83 -2.23
CA VAL A 104 -3.28 -9.69 -1.31
C VAL A 104 -4.20 -8.65 -1.93
N THR A 105 -5.28 -8.31 -1.23
CA THR A 105 -6.22 -7.24 -1.60
C THR A 105 -6.49 -6.33 -0.40
N LEU A 106 -7.21 -5.22 -0.61
CA LEU A 106 -7.67 -4.40 0.51
C LEU A 106 -8.76 -5.09 1.32
N ASN A 107 -8.75 -4.84 2.63
CA ASN A 107 -9.90 -5.13 3.48
C ASN A 107 -10.96 -4.03 3.30
N PRO A 108 -12.16 -4.33 2.77
CA PRO A 108 -13.20 -3.31 2.53
C PRO A 108 -13.73 -2.66 3.81
N ASP A 109 -13.55 -3.28 4.97
CA ASP A 109 -13.93 -2.70 6.27
C ASP A 109 -12.95 -1.63 6.74
N CYS A 110 -11.77 -1.53 6.12
CA CYS A 110 -10.70 -0.61 6.49
C CYS A 110 -10.49 0.47 5.44
N LEU A 111 -10.54 1.74 5.84
CA LEU A 111 -10.06 2.84 5.01
C LEU A 111 -8.53 2.95 5.14
N SER A 112 -7.82 2.49 4.12
CA SER A 112 -6.36 2.59 4.03
C SER A 112 -5.94 3.99 3.58
N THR A 113 -5.14 4.67 4.40
CA THR A 113 -4.84 6.11 4.22
C THR A 113 -3.38 6.43 4.40
N GLY A 114 -2.95 7.54 3.80
CA GLY A 114 -1.56 7.97 3.80
C GLY A 114 -1.42 9.46 3.57
N GLN A 115 -0.17 9.89 3.56
CA GLN A 115 0.19 11.28 3.27
C GLN A 115 1.62 11.37 2.75
N ILE A 116 1.87 12.41 1.96
CA ILE A 116 3.18 12.83 1.48
C ILE A 116 3.41 14.25 1.99
N ARG A 117 4.44 14.43 2.83
CA ARG A 117 4.81 15.75 3.40
C ARG A 117 6.30 15.79 3.68
N THR A 118 6.84 16.99 3.89
CA THR A 118 8.23 17.14 4.37
C THR A 118 8.37 16.48 5.76
N PRO A 119 9.37 15.60 5.97
CA PRO A 119 9.58 14.99 7.28
C PRO A 119 9.99 16.05 8.31
N PHE A 120 9.75 15.77 9.60
CA PHE A 120 10.19 16.66 10.68
C PHE A 120 11.68 16.45 11.00
N ASP A 121 12.20 15.28 10.66
CA ASP A 121 13.51 14.74 11.00
C ASP A 121 14.20 14.15 9.73
N PRO A 122 14.54 14.99 8.74
CA PRO A 122 15.13 14.51 7.49
C PRO A 122 16.47 13.80 7.74
N TYR A 123 16.65 12.64 7.12
CA TYR A 123 17.95 11.95 7.11
C TYR A 123 18.97 12.74 6.27
N ALA A 124 20.26 12.59 6.60
CA ALA A 124 21.33 13.33 5.93
C ALA A 124 21.36 13.16 4.39
N GLY A 125 20.90 12.01 3.87
CA GLY A 125 20.87 11.72 2.43
C GLY A 125 19.65 12.29 1.67
N GLU A 126 18.61 12.74 2.36
CA GLU A 126 17.35 13.22 1.75
C GLU A 126 17.47 14.68 1.27
N GLY A 127 18.30 15.47 1.95
CA GLY A 127 18.37 16.92 1.74
C GLY A 127 17.10 17.65 2.23
N PRO A 128 17.08 18.99 2.14
CA PRO A 128 16.04 19.80 2.79
C PRO A 128 14.70 19.80 2.04
N SER A 129 14.66 19.27 0.83
CA SER A 129 13.49 19.37 -0.06
C SER A 129 12.74 18.06 -0.22
N ALA A 130 13.35 16.91 0.09
CA ALA A 130 12.67 15.64 -0.03
C ALA A 130 11.48 15.53 0.93
N LYS A 131 10.51 14.71 0.54
CA LYS A 131 9.34 14.37 1.35
C LYS A 131 9.45 12.94 1.86
N ALA A 132 8.64 12.61 2.84
CA ALA A 132 8.37 11.24 3.25
C ALA A 132 6.93 10.89 2.87
N CYS A 133 6.73 9.70 2.32
CA CYS A 133 5.44 9.11 2.04
C CYS A 133 5.17 7.99 3.04
N ARG A 134 3.96 7.97 3.59
CA ARG A 134 3.47 6.87 4.45
C ARG A 134 2.08 6.43 4.04
N MET A 135 1.79 5.15 4.24
CA MET A 135 0.46 4.56 4.07
C MET A 135 0.19 3.57 5.22
N ALA A 136 -0.99 3.64 5.82
CA ALA A 136 -1.49 2.68 6.81
C ALA A 136 -2.55 1.80 6.12
N VAL A 137 -2.29 0.50 6.04
CA VAL A 137 -3.04 -0.42 5.18
C VAL A 137 -3.74 -1.51 5.99
N GLY A 138 -5.03 -1.72 5.70
CA GLY A 138 -5.78 -2.92 6.06
C GLY A 138 -5.88 -3.84 4.85
N ALA A 139 -5.31 -5.03 4.95
CA ALA A 139 -5.19 -5.98 3.86
C ALA A 139 -5.90 -7.31 4.18
N ILE A 140 -6.24 -8.04 3.12
CA ILE A 140 -6.66 -9.43 3.14
C ILE A 140 -5.58 -10.24 2.44
N PHE A 141 -5.14 -11.33 3.06
CA PHE A 141 -4.24 -12.32 2.50
C PHE A 141 -5.03 -13.61 2.25
N ASP A 142 -5.44 -13.83 1.00
CA ASP A 142 -6.16 -15.04 0.59
C ASP A 142 -5.17 -16.16 0.31
N MET A 143 -5.27 -17.27 1.05
CA MET A 143 -4.38 -18.43 0.99
C MET A 143 -5.20 -19.71 0.72
N PRO A 144 -5.62 -19.97 -0.53
CA PRO A 144 -6.55 -21.05 -0.86
C PRO A 144 -6.02 -22.45 -0.51
N LYS A 145 -4.70 -22.68 -0.65
CA LYS A 145 -4.07 -23.97 -0.28
C LYS A 145 -4.30 -24.33 1.19
N LEU A 146 -4.37 -23.32 2.06
CA LEU A 146 -4.63 -23.49 3.50
C LEU A 146 -6.13 -23.36 3.86
N GLY A 147 -6.98 -23.01 2.90
CA GLY A 147 -8.40 -22.76 3.13
C GLY A 147 -8.65 -21.57 4.06
N MET A 148 -7.79 -20.54 4.00
CA MET A 148 -7.81 -19.40 4.92
C MET A 148 -7.78 -18.07 4.17
N LYS A 149 -8.46 -17.07 4.75
CA LYS A 149 -8.29 -15.65 4.43
C LYS A 149 -7.88 -14.94 5.69
N LEU A 150 -6.73 -14.30 5.67
CA LEU A 150 -6.16 -13.65 6.84
C LEU A 150 -6.28 -12.13 6.73
N VAL A 151 -6.46 -11.45 7.85
CA VAL A 151 -6.53 -9.99 7.92
C VAL A 151 -5.68 -9.46 9.06
N ASN A 152 -5.14 -8.26 8.89
CA ASN A 152 -4.48 -7.52 9.95
C ASN A 152 -5.48 -6.58 10.65
N LYS A 153 -5.45 -6.55 11.98
CA LYS A 153 -6.19 -5.56 12.79
C LYS A 153 -5.35 -4.28 12.97
N GLU A 154 -4.08 -4.45 13.25
CA GLU A 154 -3.08 -3.38 13.27
C GLU A 154 -2.72 -3.01 11.83
N PRO A 155 -2.70 -1.72 11.45
CA PRO A 155 -2.39 -1.34 10.08
C PRO A 155 -0.93 -1.70 9.72
N ILE A 156 -0.74 -2.24 8.52
CA ILE A 156 0.61 -2.35 7.95
C ILE A 156 1.05 -0.94 7.57
N ILE A 157 2.10 -0.45 8.23
CA ILE A 157 2.65 0.88 7.97
C ILE A 157 3.71 0.78 6.87
N LEU A 158 3.38 1.23 5.67
CA LEU A 158 4.28 1.30 4.52
C LEU A 158 4.88 2.70 4.41
N THR A 159 6.17 2.77 4.12
CA THR A 159 6.93 4.04 4.04
C THR A 159 7.83 4.06 2.81
N ILE A 160 7.94 5.24 2.20
CA ILE A 160 8.93 5.59 1.18
C ILE A 160 9.56 6.91 1.63
N ASP A 161 10.87 6.88 1.85
CA ASP A 161 11.69 8.03 2.24
C ASP A 161 12.31 8.67 0.97
N ASP A 162 12.99 9.80 1.11
CA ASP A 162 13.61 10.54 -0.02
C ASP A 162 12.68 10.76 -1.24
N VAL A 163 11.41 11.14 -1.00
CA VAL A 163 10.43 11.36 -2.06
C VAL A 163 10.71 12.69 -2.75
N ARG A 164 11.08 12.63 -4.03
CA ARG A 164 11.40 13.79 -4.88
C ARG A 164 10.37 14.06 -5.98
N GLN A 165 9.35 13.20 -6.09
CA GLN A 165 8.29 13.27 -7.09
C GLN A 165 7.01 12.63 -6.57
N ILE A 166 5.85 13.08 -7.06
CA ILE A 166 4.53 12.52 -6.71
C ILE A 166 3.84 12.11 -8.02
N PRO A 167 3.44 10.84 -8.18
CA PRO A 167 3.72 9.70 -7.29
C PRO A 167 5.22 9.35 -7.22
N PRO A 168 5.69 8.70 -6.15
CA PRO A 168 7.08 8.23 -6.01
C PRO A 168 7.36 6.98 -6.86
N ALA A 169 7.08 7.04 -8.17
CA ALA A 169 7.29 5.95 -9.10
C ALA A 169 8.78 5.52 -9.12
N GLY A 170 9.04 4.21 -9.09
CA GLY A 170 10.40 3.64 -9.04
C GLY A 170 11.05 3.63 -7.66
N ALA A 171 10.41 4.22 -6.63
CA ALA A 171 11.03 4.35 -5.32
C ALA A 171 10.96 3.03 -4.52
N PRO A 172 12.02 2.67 -3.78
CA PRO A 172 11.98 1.58 -2.81
C PRO A 172 11.20 2.01 -1.57
N GLY A 173 10.53 1.04 -0.94
CA GLY A 173 9.79 1.27 0.29
C GLY A 173 9.88 0.10 1.26
N LYS A 174 9.42 0.35 2.49
CA LYS A 174 9.53 -0.58 3.61
C LYS A 174 8.24 -0.65 4.41
N GLY A 175 7.87 -1.86 4.86
CA GLY A 175 6.90 -2.08 5.93
C GLY A 175 7.56 -1.91 7.30
N GLN A 176 7.08 -0.95 8.10
CA GLN A 176 7.56 -0.68 9.45
C GLN A 176 6.90 -1.66 10.43
N ILE A 177 7.39 -2.89 10.45
CA ILE A 177 6.93 -3.97 11.31
C ILE A 177 7.95 -4.19 12.42
N TYR A 178 7.54 -4.00 13.68
CA TYR A 178 8.40 -4.26 14.83
C TYR A 178 8.25 -5.71 15.30
N ARG A 179 9.18 -6.56 14.85
CA ARG A 179 9.26 -8.02 15.09
C ARG A 179 8.16 -8.83 14.41
N MET A 180 6.88 -8.57 14.72
CA MET A 180 5.76 -9.36 14.22
C MET A 180 4.48 -8.52 14.13
N LEU A 181 3.78 -8.63 13.01
CA LEU A 181 2.46 -8.05 12.79
C LEU A 181 1.42 -9.18 12.73
N PRO A 182 0.46 -9.26 13.66
CA PRO A 182 -0.50 -10.35 13.74
C PRO A 182 -1.47 -10.43 12.55
N LEU A 183 -1.70 -11.64 12.04
CA LEU A 183 -2.72 -11.96 11.05
C LEU A 183 -3.77 -12.90 11.66
N HIS A 184 -5.04 -12.51 11.56
CA HIS A 184 -6.19 -13.24 12.08
C HIS A 184 -6.99 -13.88 10.96
N ASP A 185 -7.57 -15.06 11.19
CA ASP A 185 -8.54 -15.64 10.27
C ASP A 185 -9.78 -14.74 10.20
N SER A 186 -10.20 -14.35 8.99
CA SER A 186 -11.34 -13.46 8.77
C SER A 186 -12.66 -14.01 9.33
N ARG A 187 -12.78 -15.32 9.53
CA ARG A 187 -13.96 -15.98 10.11
C ARG A 187 -14.00 -15.89 11.63
N TYR A 188 -12.84 -15.70 12.28
CA TYR A 188 -12.67 -15.82 13.72
C TYR A 188 -11.76 -14.70 14.26
N LEU A 189 -12.14 -13.45 13.99
CA LEU A 189 -11.31 -12.27 14.30
C LEU A 189 -10.91 -12.18 15.77
N ASP A 190 -11.73 -12.63 16.71
CA ASP A 190 -11.46 -12.52 18.15
C ASP A 190 -10.54 -13.63 18.69
N GLN A 191 -10.13 -14.58 17.85
CA GLN A 191 -9.20 -15.63 18.22
C GLN A 191 -7.73 -15.16 18.10
N GLN A 192 -6.83 -16.01 18.60
CA GLN A 192 -5.39 -15.81 18.49
C GLN A 192 -4.95 -15.69 17.03
N PRO A 193 -3.86 -14.94 16.75
CA PRO A 193 -3.30 -14.85 15.40
C PRO A 193 -2.89 -16.23 14.89
N VAL A 194 -3.17 -16.48 13.61
CA VAL A 194 -2.83 -17.76 12.93
C VAL A 194 -1.51 -17.67 12.17
N ALA A 195 -1.07 -16.45 11.85
CA ALA A 195 0.22 -16.16 11.24
C ALA A 195 0.68 -14.75 11.63
N TYR A 196 1.91 -14.41 11.26
CA TYR A 196 2.48 -13.08 11.44
C TYR A 196 3.21 -12.65 10.18
N VAL A 197 3.10 -11.37 9.79
CA VAL A 197 4.08 -10.77 8.88
C VAL A 197 5.27 -10.33 9.72
N THR A 198 6.47 -10.82 9.43
CA THR A 198 7.70 -10.50 10.19
C THR A 198 8.57 -9.48 9.46
N SER A 199 8.50 -9.43 8.13
CA SER A 199 9.14 -8.38 7.34
C SER A 199 8.41 -8.12 6.03
N LEU A 200 8.51 -6.90 5.52
CA LEU A 200 7.96 -6.48 4.24
C LEU A 200 8.84 -5.36 3.65
N ARG A 201 9.26 -5.53 2.40
CA ARG A 201 9.87 -4.48 1.58
C ARG A 201 9.26 -4.48 0.20
N PHE A 202 9.17 -3.32 -0.44
CA PHE A 202 8.53 -3.19 -1.73
C PHE A 202 9.25 -2.20 -2.64
N ASN A 203 8.94 -2.24 -3.93
CA ASN A 203 9.31 -1.20 -4.87
C ASN A 203 8.08 -0.76 -5.64
N MET A 204 7.91 0.57 -5.74
CA MET A 204 6.90 1.13 -6.63
C MET A 204 7.36 0.98 -8.08
N GLY A 205 6.48 0.50 -8.94
CA GLY A 205 6.63 0.56 -10.38
C GLY A 205 6.30 1.95 -10.94
N GLY A 206 6.09 2.01 -12.25
CA GLY A 206 5.55 3.17 -12.94
C GLY A 206 4.02 3.11 -13.06
N TYR A 207 3.46 4.07 -13.77
CA TYR A 207 2.06 4.02 -14.20
C TYR A 207 1.84 2.85 -15.16
N LEU A 208 0.71 2.15 -14.97
CA LEU A 208 0.24 1.08 -15.83
C LEU A 208 -0.77 1.59 -16.85
N SER A 209 -0.86 0.94 -18.00
CA SER A 209 -1.99 1.09 -18.90
C SER A 209 -3.24 0.40 -18.31
N PRO A 210 -4.46 0.77 -18.76
CA PRO A 210 -5.67 0.06 -18.36
C PRO A 210 -5.62 -1.45 -18.67
N GLU A 211 -5.00 -1.84 -19.78
CA GLU A 211 -4.83 -3.23 -20.20
C GLU A 211 -3.87 -3.98 -19.27
N GLU A 212 -2.74 -3.37 -18.89
CA GLU A 212 -1.78 -3.94 -17.94
C GLU A 212 -2.41 -4.15 -16.56
N LEU A 213 -3.23 -3.20 -16.11
CA LEU A 213 -3.97 -3.29 -14.85
C LEU A 213 -4.97 -4.47 -14.88
N ALA A 214 -5.69 -4.65 -15.98
CA ALA A 214 -6.66 -5.72 -16.14
C ALA A 214 -6.03 -7.11 -16.31
N ALA A 215 -4.81 -7.17 -16.85
CA ALA A 215 -4.08 -8.42 -17.08
C ALA A 215 -3.45 -9.01 -15.80
N LYS A 216 -3.25 -8.21 -14.76
CA LYS A 216 -2.65 -8.61 -13.47
C LYS A 216 -3.72 -9.07 -12.47
#